data_AF-A0A2D6FJM5-F1
#
_entry.id   AF-A0A2D6FJM5-F1
#
_cell.length_a   1.000
_cell.length_b   1.000
_cell.length_c   1.000
_cell.angle_alpha   90.00
_cell.angle_beta   90.00
_cell.angle_gamma   90.00
#
_symmetry.space_group_name_H-M   'P 1'
#
loop_
_entity.id
_entity.type
_entity.pdbx_description
1 polymer ?
#
loop_
_entity_poly.entity_id
_entity_poly.type
_entity_poly.pdbx_seq_one_letter_code
_entity_poly.pdbx_strand_id
1 'polypeptide(L)'
;MKRTIIRSSMASDLISPLLDNEFEHGYISIKFYTDGTYSELVAPESGVAIFTGSEDGEIYGSISNGALDAEIVGVGLNYSRPTYSGDVRYIKVEFESIVGASHAQVMISQY
;
A
#
# COMPACT_ATOMS: atom_id res chain seq x y z
N MET A 1 -18.05 -4.32 -5.91
CA MET A 1 -16.59 -4.19 -5.76
C MET A 1 -16.29 -4.01 -4.29
N LYS A 2 -15.70 -5.01 -3.64
CA LYS A 2 -15.27 -4.91 -2.23
C LYS A 2 -13.94 -4.15 -2.15
N ARG A 3 -13.76 -3.41 -1.06
CA ARG A 3 -12.52 -2.67 -0.78
C ARG A 3 -12.18 -2.72 0.70
N THR A 4 -10.90 -2.82 1.00
CA THR A 4 -10.33 -2.73 2.35
C THR A 4 -9.45 -1.50 2.42
N ILE A 5 -9.61 -0.67 3.46
CA ILE A 5 -8.82 0.54 3.68
C ILE A 5 -8.07 0.40 4.98
N ILE A 6 -6.78 0.70 4.95
CA ILE A 6 -5.88 0.61 6.10
C ILE A 6 -5.13 1.92 6.21
N ARG A 7 -4.88 2.36 7.44
CA ARG A 7 -4.32 3.67 7.77
C ARG A 7 -3.23 3.49 8.81
N SER A 8 -2.05 4.05 8.57
CA SER A 8 -0.94 3.99 9.52
C SER A 8 -0.01 5.20 9.38
N SER A 9 0.74 5.47 10.45
CA SER A 9 1.97 6.26 10.37
C SER A 9 3.06 5.51 9.59
N MET A 10 4.01 6.23 9.00
CA MET A 10 5.14 5.65 8.26
C MET A 10 6.26 5.09 9.14
N ALA A 11 6.11 5.14 10.47
CA ALA A 11 7.11 4.67 11.43
C ALA A 11 7.08 3.15 11.67
N SER A 12 6.11 2.43 11.10
CA SER A 12 5.94 1.00 11.29
C SER A 12 5.39 0.34 10.04
N ASP A 13 5.64 -0.95 9.91
CA ASP A 13 4.96 -1.80 8.94
C ASP A 13 3.45 -1.69 9.10
N LEU A 14 2.74 -1.66 7.98
CA LEU A 14 1.28 -1.70 7.96
C LEU A 14 0.88 -3.06 7.40
N ILE A 15 0.12 -3.81 8.19
CA ILE A 15 -0.44 -5.11 7.81
C ILE A 15 -1.96 -4.96 7.71
N SER A 16 -2.56 -5.48 6.64
CA SER A 16 -4.00 -5.48 6.46
C SER A 16 -4.71 -6.37 7.49
N PRO A 17 -5.99 -6.11 7.79
CA PRO A 17 -6.83 -7.17 8.35
C PRO A 17 -6.93 -8.33 7.36
N LEU A 18 -7.46 -9.46 7.83
CA LEU A 18 -7.83 -10.60 6.99
C LEU A 18 -8.74 -10.14 5.85
N LEU A 19 -8.31 -10.39 4.61
CA LEU A 19 -9.11 -10.19 3.41
C LEU A 19 -10.01 -11.42 3.21
N ASP A 20 -11.27 -11.18 2.86
CA ASP A 20 -12.21 -12.26 2.52
C ASP A 20 -11.66 -13.11 1.37
N ASN A 21 -12.02 -14.39 1.33
CA ASN A 21 -11.64 -15.34 0.26
C ASN A 21 -12.05 -14.88 -1.15
N GLU A 22 -12.90 -13.86 -1.28
CA GLU A 22 -13.28 -13.29 -2.57
C GLU A 22 -12.18 -12.40 -3.18
N PHE A 23 -11.12 -12.04 -2.44
CA PHE A 23 -9.99 -11.24 -2.94
C PHE A 23 -8.95 -12.09 -3.69
N GLU A 24 -9.36 -13.03 -4.55
CA GLU A 24 -8.41 -13.83 -5.37
C GLU A 24 -7.60 -12.96 -6.34
N HIS A 25 -8.13 -11.80 -6.73
CA HIS A 25 -7.46 -10.81 -7.57
C HIS A 25 -7.71 -9.40 -7.02
N GLY A 26 -6.66 -8.56 -7.00
CA GLY A 26 -6.79 -7.21 -6.51
C GLY A 26 -5.67 -6.28 -6.95
N TYR A 27 -5.98 -4.99 -6.98
CA TYR A 27 -5.00 -3.93 -7.10
C TYR A 27 -4.91 -3.13 -5.80
N ILE A 28 -3.73 -2.59 -5.55
CA ILE A 28 -3.42 -1.80 -4.36
C ILE A 28 -3.19 -0.36 -4.80
N SER A 29 -3.68 0.58 -4.00
CA SER A 29 -3.45 2.00 -4.19
C SER A 29 -3.06 2.62 -2.86
N ILE A 30 -2.23 3.66 -2.92
CA ILE A 30 -1.76 4.37 -1.74
C ILE A 30 -1.97 5.87 -1.87
N LYS A 31 -2.24 6.50 -0.74
CA LYS A 31 -2.28 7.95 -0.55
C LYS A 31 -1.39 8.32 0.62
N PHE A 32 -0.66 9.41 0.51
CA PHE A 32 0.24 9.91 1.55
C PHE A 32 -0.28 11.20 2.15
N TYR A 33 0.01 11.43 3.43
CA TYR A 33 -0.49 12.55 4.21
C TYR A 33 0.59 13.13 5.11
N THR A 34 0.53 14.44 5.35
CA THR A 34 1.38 15.17 6.32
C THR A 34 0.87 15.06 7.75
N ASP A 35 -0.38 14.64 7.94
CA ASP A 35 -1.08 14.59 9.22
C ASP A 35 -1.69 13.20 9.52
N GLY A 36 -1.96 12.93 10.81
CA GLY A 36 -2.61 11.70 11.27
C GLY A 36 -4.14 11.72 11.21
N THR A 37 -4.74 12.83 10.78
CA THR A 37 -6.18 12.98 10.54
C THR A 37 -6.57 12.62 9.11
N TYR A 38 -5.60 12.36 8.23
CA TYR A 38 -5.76 12.04 6.81
C TYR A 38 -6.48 13.15 6.02
N SER A 39 -6.23 14.42 6.37
CA SER A 39 -6.85 15.59 5.73
C SER A 39 -5.97 16.24 4.67
N GLU A 40 -4.67 16.34 4.92
CA GLU A 40 -3.71 17.00 4.02
C GLU A 40 -3.00 15.96 3.16
N LEU A 41 -3.47 15.79 1.92
CA LEU A 41 -2.86 14.90 0.95
C LEU A 41 -1.55 15.50 0.44
N VAL A 42 -0.51 14.68 0.32
CA VAL A 42 0.81 15.07 -0.19
C VAL A 42 1.33 14.04 -1.20
N ALA A 43 2.16 14.49 -2.13
CA ALA A 43 3.02 13.60 -2.90
C ALA A 43 4.39 13.58 -2.22
N PRO A 44 4.90 12.42 -1.78
CA PRO A 44 6.25 12.33 -1.22
C PRO A 44 7.30 12.85 -2.19
N GLU A 45 8.41 13.38 -1.67
CA GLU A 45 9.52 13.86 -2.51
C GLU A 45 10.38 12.70 -3.02
N SER A 46 10.47 11.63 -2.22
CA SER A 46 11.23 10.41 -2.51
C SER A 46 10.83 9.28 -1.56
N GLY A 47 11.34 8.08 -1.85
CA GLY A 47 11.21 6.87 -1.02
C GLY A 47 10.43 5.77 -1.73
N VAL A 48 10.36 4.59 -1.12
CA VAL A 48 9.73 3.41 -1.73
C VAL A 48 8.71 2.81 -0.75
N ALA A 49 7.54 2.42 -1.26
CA ALA A 49 6.58 1.58 -0.55
C ALA A 49 6.63 0.16 -1.14
N ILE A 50 7.01 -0.82 -0.33
CA ILE A 50 7.13 -2.23 -0.73
C ILE A 50 5.95 -3.02 -0.20
N PHE A 51 5.20 -3.64 -1.08
CA PHE A 51 4.04 -4.46 -0.78
C PHE A 51 4.38 -5.93 -0.91
N THR A 52 3.94 -6.71 0.07
CA THR A 52 4.04 -8.17 0.09
C THR A 52 2.71 -8.79 0.48
N GLY A 53 2.48 -10.04 0.08
CA GLY A 53 1.23 -10.77 0.29
C GLY A 53 1.46 -12.07 1.03
N SER A 54 0.47 -12.50 1.82
CA SER A 54 0.50 -13.75 2.58
C SER A 54 -0.86 -14.43 2.61
N GLU A 55 -0.88 -15.76 2.64
CA GLU A 55 -2.09 -16.58 2.77
C GLU A 55 -2.47 -16.79 4.24
N ASP A 56 -1.49 -16.79 5.14
CA ASP A 56 -1.62 -17.16 6.55
C ASP A 56 -1.31 -15.99 7.53
N GLY A 57 -0.66 -14.94 7.05
CA GLY A 57 -0.23 -13.79 7.83
C GLY A 57 1.13 -13.96 8.50
N GLU A 58 1.82 -15.08 8.26
CA GLU A 58 3.13 -15.41 8.83
C GLU A 58 4.25 -15.29 7.79
N ILE A 59 4.05 -15.85 6.59
CA ILE A 59 5.05 -15.83 5.52
C ILE A 59 4.59 -14.89 4.40
N TYR A 60 5.41 -13.87 4.12
CA TYR A 60 5.12 -12.85 3.12
C TYR A 60 5.99 -13.04 1.87
N GLY A 61 5.33 -13.11 0.71
CA GLY A 61 5.96 -13.15 -0.61
C GLY A 61 5.77 -11.83 -1.38
N SER A 62 6.62 -11.59 -2.36
CA SER A 62 6.49 -10.41 -3.24
C SER A 62 5.20 -10.47 -4.05
N ILE A 63 4.54 -9.32 -4.23
CA ILE A 63 3.44 -9.18 -5.19
C ILE A 63 3.93 -8.54 -6.49
N SER A 64 3.16 -8.70 -7.57
CA SER A 64 3.50 -8.12 -8.88
C SER A 64 3.44 -6.60 -8.82
N ASN A 65 4.50 -5.93 -9.32
CA ASN A 65 4.70 -4.49 -9.15
C ASN A 65 4.61 -4.06 -7.67
N GLY A 66 5.08 -4.90 -6.76
CA GLY A 66 5.02 -4.69 -5.32
C GLY A 66 5.86 -3.53 -4.81
N ALA A 67 6.80 -2.99 -5.59
CA ALA A 67 7.55 -1.80 -5.21
C ALA A 67 6.97 -0.56 -5.91
N LEU A 68 6.60 0.43 -5.12
CA LEU A 68 6.10 1.72 -5.57
C LEU A 68 7.16 2.77 -5.24
N ASP A 69 7.78 3.34 -6.26
CA ASP A 69 8.61 4.52 -6.10
C ASP A 69 7.71 5.74 -5.89
N ALA A 70 7.90 6.43 -4.77
CA ALA A 70 7.14 7.61 -4.39
C ALA A 70 7.79 8.90 -4.90
N GLU A 71 8.64 8.82 -5.94
CA GLU A 71 9.17 10.00 -6.64
C GLU A 71 8.06 10.78 -7.38
N ILE A 72 8.09 12.11 -7.20
CA ILE A 72 7.24 13.03 -7.97
C ILE A 72 7.71 13.06 -9.43
N VAL A 73 6.78 12.78 -10.35
CA VAL A 73 6.96 13.00 -11.78
C VAL A 73 5.97 14.06 -12.24
N GLY A 74 6.48 15.28 -12.45
CA GLY A 74 5.64 16.43 -12.81
C GLY A 74 4.79 16.91 -11.64
N VAL A 75 3.46 16.77 -11.74
CA VAL A 75 2.50 17.23 -10.71
C VAL A 75 1.92 16.09 -9.86
N GLY A 76 2.46 14.88 -9.96
CA GLY A 76 1.96 13.72 -9.23
C GLY A 76 2.97 12.58 -9.14
N LEU A 77 2.54 11.47 -8.56
CA LEU A 77 3.35 10.25 -8.46
C LEU A 77 3.20 9.44 -9.75
N ASN A 78 4.32 8.99 -10.30
CA ASN A 78 4.32 8.00 -11.37
C ASN A 78 4.44 6.60 -10.77
N TYR A 79 3.34 5.86 -10.67
CA TYR A 79 3.44 4.46 -10.27
C TYR A 79 2.45 3.54 -10.98
N SER A 80 2.93 2.33 -11.24
CA SER A 80 2.08 1.19 -11.60
C SER A 80 1.50 0.61 -10.33
N ARG A 81 0.18 0.42 -10.29
CA ARG A 81 -0.48 -0.13 -9.10
C ARG A 81 0.04 -1.54 -8.84
N PRO A 82 0.47 -1.86 -7.60
CA PRO A 82 0.73 -3.24 -7.23
C PRO A 82 -0.51 -4.09 -7.44
N THR A 83 -0.32 -5.29 -7.96
CA THR A 83 -1.40 -6.25 -8.24
C THR A 83 -1.01 -7.62 -7.73
N TYR A 84 -2.01 -8.40 -7.33
CA TYR A 84 -1.81 -9.76 -6.90
C TYR A 84 -2.89 -10.69 -7.46
N SER A 85 -2.57 -11.98 -7.47
CA SER A 85 -3.45 -13.06 -7.90
C SER A 85 -3.19 -14.28 -7.01
N GLY A 86 -4.24 -15.03 -6.68
CA GLY A 86 -4.18 -16.22 -5.82
C GLY A 86 -4.70 -15.95 -4.41
N ASP A 87 -4.40 -16.86 -3.48
CA ASP A 87 -4.95 -16.90 -2.12
C ASP A 87 -4.35 -15.86 -1.15
N VAL A 88 -4.11 -14.64 -1.61
CA VAL A 88 -3.57 -13.57 -0.77
C VAL A 88 -4.65 -13.05 0.18
N ARG A 89 -4.43 -13.27 1.48
CA ARG A 89 -5.35 -12.94 2.57
C ARG A 89 -4.85 -11.81 3.47
N TYR A 90 -3.56 -11.52 3.41
CA TYR A 90 -2.94 -10.39 4.09
C TYR A 90 -2.03 -9.64 3.14
N ILE A 91 -2.06 -8.31 3.21
CA ILE A 91 -1.13 -7.43 2.52
C ILE A 91 -0.34 -6.68 3.58
N LYS A 92 0.98 -6.75 3.48
CA LYS A 92 1.90 -5.92 4.25
C LYS A 92 2.48 -4.84 3.35
N VAL A 93 2.66 -3.64 3.89
CA VAL A 93 3.47 -2.59 3.28
C VAL A 93 4.59 -2.17 4.23
N GLU A 94 5.78 -2.03 3.67
CA GLU A 94 6.98 -1.51 4.31
C GLU A 94 7.33 -0.19 3.62
N PHE A 95 7.71 0.81 4.41
CA PHE A 95 8.05 2.15 3.92
C PHE A 95 9.55 2.37 4.05
N GLU A 96 10.23 2.54 2.93
CA GLU A 96 11.66 2.80 2.88
C GLU A 96 11.91 4.27 2.58
N SER A 97 12.32 5.01 3.61
CA SER A 97 12.79 6.40 3.49
C SER A 97 11.83 7.36 2.79
N ILE A 98 10.51 7.24 3.06
CA ILE A 98 9.50 8.16 2.53
C ILE A 98 9.73 9.57 3.09
N VAL A 99 10.01 10.54 2.22
CA VAL A 99 10.23 11.95 2.57
C VAL A 99 9.03 12.79 2.18
N GLY A 100 8.61 13.72 3.06
CA GLY A 100 7.50 14.64 2.80
C GLY A 100 6.12 14.12 3.20
N ALA A 101 6.02 12.88 3.70
CA ALA A 101 4.80 12.31 4.27
C ALA A 101 5.06 11.67 5.64
N SER A 102 4.09 11.74 6.54
CA SER A 102 4.14 11.14 7.87
C SER A 102 3.16 9.98 8.04
N HIS A 103 2.13 9.92 7.20
CA HIS A 103 1.08 8.89 7.23
C HIS A 103 0.73 8.43 5.81
N ALA A 104 0.15 7.23 5.72
CA ALA A 104 -0.43 6.75 4.48
C ALA A 104 -1.74 6.00 4.70
N GLN A 105 -2.55 6.00 3.65
CA GLN A 105 -3.75 5.20 3.53
C GLN A 105 -3.56 4.23 2.35
N VAL A 106 -3.57 2.94 2.66
CA VAL A 106 -3.56 1.86 1.66
C VAL A 106 -4.99 1.42 1.39
N MET A 107 -5.33 1.25 0.11
CA MET A 107 -6.61 0.74 -0.35
C MET A 107 -6.38 -0.50 -1.20
N ILE A 108 -7.04 -1.58 -0.83
CA ILE A 108 -7.02 -2.88 -1.53
C ILE A 108 -8.40 -3.04 -2.16
N SER A 109 -8.45 -3.20 -3.47
CA SER A 109 -9.70 -3.33 -4.22
C SER A 109 -9.68 -4.59 -5.07
N GLN A 110 -10.72 -5.40 -4.92
CA GLN A 110 -10.97 -6.57 -5.78
C GLN A 110 -11.32 -6.09 -7.21
N TYR A 111 -10.87 -6.82 -8.23
CA TYR A 111 -11.31 -6.62 -9.62
C TYR A 111 -11.62 -7.93 -10.32
#